data_AF-A0A7S2E2H7-F1
#
_entry.id   AF-A0A7S2E2H7-F1
#
_cell.length_a   1.000
_cell.length_b   1.000
_cell.length_c   1.000
_cell.angle_alpha   90.00
_cell.angle_beta   90.00
_cell.angle_gamma   90.00
#
_symmetry.space_group_name_H-M   'P 1'
#
loop_
_entity.id
_entity.type
_entity.pdbx_description
1 polymer ?
#
loop_
_entity_poly.entity_id
_entity_poly.type
_entity_poly.pdbx_seq_one_letter_code
_entity_poly.pdbx_strand_id
1 'polypeptide(L)'
;IPCGDAKFVASVPTVDHVDAFREAHEAFGERVASRCLLTVRHAPIVTAIDRILGLALRLRMQLEALPRLSVRTHAASATRWRAELRAGVRFVLDELRRAANREGGAGSIDLIDLARLVDYNGYYSRPETPQHDAVAERL
;
A
#
# COMPACT_ATOMS: atom_id res chain seq x y z
N ILE A 1 10.38 -5.79 -13.24
CA ILE A 1 10.31 -6.81 -12.15
C ILE A 1 10.06 -8.14 -12.82
N PRO A 2 11.00 -9.10 -12.84
CA PRO A 2 10.71 -10.41 -13.40
C PRO A 2 9.60 -11.07 -12.57
N CYS A 3 8.50 -11.45 -13.21
CA CYS A 3 7.37 -12.13 -12.59
C CYS A 3 7.83 -13.48 -12.01
N GLY A 4 7.24 -13.86 -10.88
CA GLY A 4 7.61 -15.07 -10.13
C GLY A 4 7.41 -16.39 -10.89
N ASP A 5 6.82 -16.35 -12.09
CA ASP A 5 6.54 -17.50 -12.93
C ASP A 5 7.80 -18.26 -13.34
N ALA A 6 8.93 -17.57 -13.55
CA ALA A 6 10.16 -18.22 -14.02
C ALA A 6 10.69 -19.30 -13.07
N LYS A 7 10.51 -19.16 -11.75
CA LYS A 7 10.98 -20.16 -10.77
C LYS A 7 10.04 -21.37 -10.66
N PHE A 8 8.72 -21.14 -10.71
CA PHE A 8 7.74 -22.23 -10.67
C PHE A 8 7.75 -23.04 -11.97
N VAL A 9 7.73 -22.35 -13.11
CA VAL A 9 7.81 -22.96 -14.45
C VAL A 9 9.15 -23.67 -14.65
N ALA A 10 10.25 -23.19 -14.06
CA ALA A 10 11.53 -23.91 -14.09
C ALA A 10 11.56 -25.17 -13.20
N SER A 11 10.74 -25.23 -12.13
CA SER A 11 10.68 -26.40 -11.24
C SER A 11 9.72 -27.48 -11.72
N VAL A 12 8.66 -27.14 -12.46
CA VAL A 12 7.63 -28.10 -12.94
C VAL A 12 8.20 -29.25 -13.79
N PRO A 13 9.18 -29.05 -14.71
CA PRO A 13 9.74 -30.13 -15.53
C PRO A 13 10.59 -31.15 -14.74
N THR A 14 10.93 -30.86 -13.48
CA THR A 14 11.81 -31.69 -12.63
C THR A 14 11.05 -32.43 -11.54
N VAL A 15 9.72 -32.40 -11.55
CA VAL A 15 8.90 -33.02 -10.53
C VAL A 15 8.34 -34.35 -11.03
N ASP A 16 9.02 -35.43 -10.68
CA ASP A 16 8.69 -36.76 -11.22
C ASP A 16 7.54 -37.47 -10.46
N HIS A 17 7.04 -36.86 -9.37
CA HIS A 17 6.05 -37.45 -8.46
C HIS A 17 4.96 -36.47 -8.02
N VAL A 18 3.72 -36.97 -7.87
CA VAL A 18 2.52 -36.17 -7.53
C VAL A 18 2.67 -35.39 -6.23
N ASP A 19 3.30 -35.99 -5.21
CA ASP A 19 3.54 -35.32 -3.93
C ASP A 19 4.46 -34.12 -4.06
N ALA A 20 5.54 -34.25 -4.81
CA ALA A 20 6.47 -33.16 -5.06
C ALA A 20 5.81 -32.03 -5.90
N PHE A 21 4.82 -32.36 -6.74
CA PHE A 21 4.06 -31.35 -7.49
C PHE A 21 3.13 -30.57 -6.58
N ARG A 22 2.44 -31.29 -5.70
CA ARG A 22 1.58 -30.69 -4.67
C ARG A 22 2.38 -29.74 -3.78
N GLU A 23 3.54 -30.17 -3.27
CA GLU A 23 4.42 -29.33 -2.45
C GLU A 23 4.90 -28.08 -3.21
N ALA A 24 5.32 -28.24 -4.46
CA ALA A 24 5.74 -27.10 -5.29
C ALA A 24 4.59 -26.10 -5.54
N HIS A 25 3.38 -26.60 -5.73
CA HIS A 25 2.17 -25.80 -5.94
C HIS A 25 1.74 -25.07 -4.65
N GLU A 26 1.75 -25.76 -3.51
CA GLU A 26 1.47 -25.14 -2.20
C GLU A 26 2.48 -24.03 -1.90
N ALA A 27 3.78 -24.32 -2.08
CA ALA A 27 4.83 -23.32 -1.92
C ALA A 27 4.69 -22.13 -2.89
N PHE A 28 4.17 -22.35 -4.11
CA PHE A 28 3.84 -21.28 -5.03
C PHE A 28 2.66 -20.43 -4.52
N GLY A 29 1.58 -21.06 -4.07
CA GLY A 29 0.43 -20.38 -3.48
C GLY A 29 0.83 -19.50 -2.29
N GLU A 30 1.66 -20.01 -1.39
CA GLU A 30 2.18 -19.24 -0.26
C GLU A 30 3.01 -18.03 -0.69
N ARG A 31 3.87 -18.20 -1.71
CA ARG A 31 4.66 -17.08 -2.27
C ARG A 31 3.75 -16.02 -2.88
N VAL A 32 2.73 -16.41 -3.65
CA VAL A 32 1.77 -15.47 -4.23
C VAL A 32 1.01 -14.74 -3.13
N ALA A 33 0.46 -15.46 -2.14
CA ALA A 33 -0.24 -14.87 -1.02
C ALA A 33 0.64 -13.88 -0.25
N SER A 34 1.90 -14.21 -0.02
CA SER A 34 2.85 -13.32 0.67
C SER A 34 3.15 -12.07 -0.13
N ARG A 35 3.42 -12.19 -1.45
CA ARG A 35 3.70 -11.05 -2.33
C ARG A 35 2.48 -10.13 -2.51
N CYS A 36 1.28 -10.68 -2.42
CA CYS A 36 0.03 -9.93 -2.47
C CYS A 36 -0.41 -9.41 -1.10
N LEU A 37 0.40 -9.55 -0.04
CA LEU A 37 0.07 -9.11 1.32
C LEU A 37 -1.19 -9.78 1.91
N LEU A 38 -1.56 -10.97 1.41
CA LEU A 38 -2.77 -11.69 1.80
C LEU A 38 -2.58 -12.59 3.03
N THR A 39 -1.36 -12.65 3.56
CA THR A 39 -1.08 -13.47 4.73
C THR A 39 -1.37 -12.72 6.03
N VAL A 40 -1.69 -13.46 7.10
CA VAL A 40 -2.10 -12.88 8.40
C VAL A 40 -1.09 -11.86 8.95
N ARG A 41 0.21 -12.08 8.71
CA ARG A 41 1.31 -11.17 9.09
C ARG A 41 1.23 -9.78 8.44
N HIS A 42 0.51 -9.64 7.33
CA HIS A 42 0.33 -8.37 6.60
C HIS A 42 -1.04 -7.73 6.84
N ALA A 43 -1.90 -8.32 7.69
CA ALA A 43 -3.23 -7.80 7.98
C ALA A 43 -3.27 -6.30 8.40
N PRO A 44 -2.29 -5.76 9.16
CA PRO A 44 -2.24 -4.32 9.45
C PRO A 44 -2.09 -3.45 8.19
N ILE A 45 -1.30 -3.91 7.21
CA ILE A 45 -1.07 -3.21 5.94
C ILE A 45 -2.36 -3.22 5.11
N VAL A 46 -3.01 -4.38 4.98
CA VAL A 46 -4.29 -4.53 4.26
C VAL A 46 -5.37 -3.64 4.87
N THR A 47 -5.51 -3.65 6.19
CA THR A 47 -6.46 -2.79 6.91
C THR A 47 -6.23 -1.30 6.62
N ALA A 48 -4.98 -0.88 6.51
CA ALA A 48 -4.63 0.49 6.19
C ALA A 48 -4.96 0.85 4.73
N ILE A 49 -4.69 -0.07 3.80
CA ILE A 49 -5.09 0.06 2.38
C ILE A 49 -6.62 0.20 2.28
N ASP A 50 -7.38 -0.66 2.97
CA ASP A 50 -8.85 -0.58 2.98
C ASP A 50 -9.36 0.76 3.50
N ARG A 51 -8.73 1.31 4.54
CA ARG A 51 -9.05 2.65 5.03
C ARG A 51 -8.80 3.72 3.99
N ILE A 52 -7.66 3.67 3.29
CA ILE A 52 -7.33 4.63 2.20
C ILE A 52 -8.33 4.50 1.05
N LEU A 53 -8.67 3.28 0.64
CA LEU A 53 -9.67 3.03 -0.40
C LEU A 53 -11.05 3.56 0.03
N GLY A 54 -11.46 3.29 1.27
CA GLY A 54 -12.70 3.82 1.84
C GLY A 54 -12.73 5.35 1.94
N LEU A 55 -11.57 6.01 2.15
CA LEU A 55 -11.45 7.46 2.07
C LEU A 55 -11.60 7.95 0.63
N ALA A 56 -10.95 7.31 -0.33
CA ALA A 56 -11.03 7.66 -1.75
C ALA A 56 -12.46 7.52 -2.30
N LEU A 57 -13.17 6.44 -1.92
CA LEU A 57 -14.57 6.23 -2.29
C LEU A 57 -15.49 7.30 -1.67
N ARG A 58 -15.31 7.63 -0.39
CA ARG A 58 -16.07 8.71 0.27
C ARG A 58 -15.82 10.06 -0.40
N LEU A 59 -14.57 10.37 -0.74
CA LEU A 59 -14.23 11.58 -1.49
C LEU A 59 -14.93 11.61 -2.85
N ARG A 60 -14.90 10.50 -3.58
CA ARG A 60 -15.57 10.39 -4.88
C ARG A 60 -17.07 10.66 -4.76
N MET A 61 -17.75 10.02 -3.81
CA MET A 61 -19.18 10.26 -3.58
C MET A 61 -19.47 11.71 -3.22
N GLN A 62 -18.63 12.36 -2.43
CA GLN A 62 -18.79 13.79 -2.10
C GLN A 62 -18.62 14.71 -3.31
N LEU A 63 -17.76 14.35 -4.25
CA LEU A 63 -17.55 15.09 -5.51
C LEU A 63 -18.67 14.84 -6.52
N GLU A 64 -19.24 13.64 -6.55
CA GLU A 64 -20.37 13.29 -7.43
C GLU A 64 -21.69 13.88 -6.92
N ALA A 65 -21.87 13.95 -5.60
CA ALA A 65 -23.11 14.42 -4.98
C ALA A 65 -23.20 15.94 -4.78
N LEU A 66 -22.22 16.73 -5.27
CA LEU A 66 -22.06 18.16 -4.96
C LEU A 66 -23.37 18.95 -5.17
N PRO A 67 -24.10 19.31 -4.09
CA PRO A 67 -24.93 20.50 -4.14
C PRO A 67 -23.98 21.70 -4.21
N ARG A 68 -24.47 22.90 -4.56
CA ARG A 68 -23.70 24.14 -4.49
C ARG A 68 -23.37 24.50 -3.02
N LEU A 69 -22.49 23.74 -2.38
CA LEU A 69 -21.92 24.09 -1.09
C LEU A 69 -20.94 25.25 -1.29
N SER A 70 -20.72 26.03 -0.24
CA SER A 70 -19.79 27.15 -0.31
C SER A 70 -18.36 26.64 -0.54
N VAL A 71 -17.57 27.38 -1.32
CA VAL A 71 -16.15 27.08 -1.59
C VAL A 71 -15.37 26.84 -0.30
N ARG A 72 -15.71 27.56 0.77
CA ARG A 72 -15.11 27.42 2.11
C ARG A 72 -15.34 26.05 2.73
N THR A 73 -16.54 25.49 2.59
CA THR A 73 -16.89 24.16 3.11
C THR A 73 -16.15 23.05 2.34
N HIS A 74 -16.00 23.23 1.02
CA HIS A 74 -15.18 22.33 0.21
C HIS A 74 -13.70 22.38 0.57
N ALA A 75 -13.15 23.58 0.75
CA ALA A 75 -11.75 23.77 1.14
C ALA A 75 -11.45 23.12 2.49
N ALA A 76 -12.28 23.35 3.51
CA ALA A 76 -12.11 22.75 4.83
C ALA A 76 -12.16 21.21 4.78
N SER A 77 -13.11 20.65 4.03
CA SER A 77 -13.22 19.20 3.84
C SER A 77 -12.00 18.65 3.10
N ALA A 78 -11.55 19.31 2.04
CA ALA A 78 -10.37 18.91 1.28
C ALA A 78 -9.09 18.91 2.13
N THR A 79 -8.90 19.91 3.00
CA THR A 79 -7.77 19.95 3.95
C THR A 79 -7.81 18.77 4.90
N ARG A 80 -8.99 18.48 5.50
CA ARG A 80 -9.18 17.33 6.37
C ARG A 80 -8.88 16.01 5.63
N TRP A 81 -9.38 15.84 4.41
CA TRP A 81 -9.14 14.64 3.61
C TRP A 81 -7.67 14.46 3.26
N ARG A 82 -6.96 15.54 2.90
CA ARG A 82 -5.51 15.51 2.66
C ARG A 82 -4.75 15.06 3.91
N ALA A 83 -5.12 15.56 5.09
CA ALA A 83 -4.52 15.15 6.34
C ALA A 83 -4.77 13.65 6.65
N GLU A 84 -6.01 13.18 6.50
CA GLU A 84 -6.39 11.77 6.72
C GLU A 84 -5.67 10.83 5.72
N LEU A 85 -5.62 11.18 4.43
CA LEU A 85 -4.89 10.42 3.42
C LEU A 85 -3.39 10.38 3.73
N ARG A 86 -2.78 11.51 4.10
CA ARG A 86 -1.36 11.56 4.47
C ARG A 86 -1.06 10.70 5.70
N ALA A 87 -1.92 10.71 6.70
CA ALA A 87 -1.80 9.84 7.87
C ALA A 87 -1.90 8.36 7.48
N GLY A 88 -2.85 8.00 6.63
CA GLY A 88 -3.02 6.63 6.13
C GLY A 88 -1.79 6.13 5.35
N VAL A 89 -1.28 6.93 4.41
CA VAL A 89 -0.08 6.57 3.62
C VAL A 89 1.16 6.42 4.52
N ARG A 90 1.36 7.34 5.48
CA ARG A 90 2.46 7.22 6.45
C ARG A 90 2.36 5.93 7.27
N PHE A 91 1.16 5.58 7.73
CA PHE A 91 0.94 4.33 8.44
C PHE A 91 1.27 3.10 7.57
N VAL A 92 0.87 3.09 6.29
CA VAL A 92 1.22 2.00 5.36
C VAL A 92 2.73 1.87 5.21
N LEU A 93 3.44 2.99 5.02
CA LEU A 93 4.91 2.99 4.88
C LEU A 93 5.60 2.47 6.15
N ASP A 94 5.12 2.86 7.32
CA ASP A 94 5.66 2.39 8.60
C ASP A 94 5.40 0.90 8.82
N GLU A 95 4.20 0.40 8.49
CA GLU A 95 3.89 -1.03 8.58
C GLU A 95 4.67 -1.86 7.56
N LEU A 96 4.91 -1.36 6.35
CA LEU A 96 5.79 -2.02 5.37
C LEU A 96 7.22 -2.14 5.91
N ARG A 97 7.76 -1.07 6.52
CA ARG A 97 9.09 -1.10 7.15
C ARG A 97 9.13 -2.07 8.34
N ARG A 98 8.10 -2.08 9.19
CA ARG A 98 7.99 -3.03 10.31
C ARG A 98 7.89 -4.47 9.83
N ALA A 99 7.09 -4.73 8.79
CA ALA A 99 6.98 -6.06 8.19
C ALA A 99 8.31 -6.51 7.57
N ALA A 100 9.01 -5.63 6.86
CA ALA A 100 10.33 -5.92 6.30
C ALA A 100 11.35 -6.31 7.37
N ASN A 101 11.35 -5.61 8.51
CA ASN A 101 12.22 -5.92 9.65
C ASN A 101 11.89 -7.27 10.30
N ARG A 102 10.62 -7.72 10.24
CA ARG A 102 10.20 -9.02 10.79
C ARG A 102 10.54 -10.20 9.87
N GLU A 103 10.45 -10.02 8.55
CA GLU A 103 10.64 -11.12 7.60
C GLU A 103 12.12 -11.47 7.35
N GLY A 104 13.01 -10.47 7.31
CA GLY A 104 14.40 -10.69 6.91
C GLY A 104 14.54 -11.22 5.47
N GLY A 105 15.79 -11.38 5.00
CA GLY A 105 16.08 -12.01 3.70
C GLY A 105 15.38 -11.36 2.50
N ALA A 106 14.91 -12.20 1.56
CA ALA A 106 14.30 -11.73 0.31
C ALA A 106 12.94 -11.03 0.50
N GLY A 107 12.11 -11.49 1.45
CA GLY A 107 10.81 -10.85 1.74
C GLY A 107 10.96 -9.43 2.29
N SER A 108 12.01 -9.19 3.08
CA SER A 108 12.40 -7.86 3.53
C SER A 108 12.69 -6.90 2.37
N ILE A 109 13.42 -7.36 1.35
CA ILE A 109 13.78 -6.55 0.17
C ILE A 109 12.54 -6.16 -0.61
N ASP A 110 11.65 -7.12 -0.89
CA ASP A 110 10.41 -6.87 -1.64
C ASP A 110 9.52 -5.83 -0.93
N LEU A 111 9.41 -5.90 0.40
CA LEU A 111 8.63 -4.94 1.20
C LEU A 111 9.27 -3.55 1.25
N ILE A 112 10.60 -3.47 1.32
CA ILE A 112 11.34 -2.19 1.27
C ILE A 112 11.19 -1.54 -0.10
N ASP A 113 11.30 -2.32 -1.18
CA ASP A 113 11.12 -1.81 -2.54
C ASP A 113 9.69 -1.37 -2.79
N LEU A 114 8.70 -2.08 -2.25
CA LEU A 114 7.31 -1.63 -2.26
C LEU A 114 7.15 -0.30 -1.50
N ALA A 115 7.75 -0.15 -0.32
CA ALA A 115 7.71 1.11 0.43
C ALA A 115 8.34 2.27 -0.35
N ARG A 116 9.45 2.02 -1.07
CA ARG A 116 10.10 3.02 -1.94
C ARG A 116 9.23 3.40 -3.14
N LEU A 117 8.52 2.43 -3.74
CA LEU A 117 7.59 2.71 -4.83
C LEU A 117 6.41 3.56 -4.38
N VAL A 118 5.87 3.27 -3.18
CA VAL A 118 4.77 4.05 -2.59
C VAL A 118 5.22 5.48 -2.25
N ASP A 119 6.45 5.65 -1.76
CA ASP A 119 7.03 6.96 -1.45
C ASP A 119 8.10 7.39 -2.47
N TYR A 120 7.82 7.21 -3.77
CA TYR A 120 8.80 7.47 -4.84
C TYR A 120 9.40 8.89 -4.77
N ASN A 121 8.59 9.88 -4.41
CA ASN A 121 9.02 11.28 -4.29
C ASN A 121 9.53 11.66 -2.89
N GLY A 122 9.55 10.73 -1.93
CA GLY A 122 9.90 11.01 -0.53
C GLY A 122 8.94 11.97 0.18
N TYR A 123 7.74 12.17 -0.37
CA TYR A 123 6.76 13.15 0.09
C TYR A 123 6.22 12.81 1.48
N TYR A 124 6.11 11.53 1.79
CA TYR A 124 5.54 11.05 3.05
C TYR A 124 6.59 10.76 4.12
N SER A 125 7.88 10.66 3.73
CA SER A 125 9.01 10.49 4.65
C SER A 125 9.66 11.79 5.13
N ARG A 126 9.31 12.96 4.57
CA ARG A 126 9.88 14.25 5.03
C ARG A 126 9.16 14.76 6.28
N PRO A 127 9.89 15.21 7.33
CA PRO A 127 9.29 15.99 8.41
C PRO A 127 8.75 17.31 7.84
N GLU A 128 7.55 17.70 8.26
CA GLU A 128 6.84 18.86 7.73
C GLU A 128 7.66 20.14 7.95
N THR A 129 8.12 20.77 6.88
CA THR A 129 8.33 22.23 6.89
C THR A 129 6.97 22.89 6.67
N PRO A 130 6.49 23.71 7.61
CA PRO A 130 5.21 24.39 7.46
C PRO A 130 5.37 25.53 6.45
N GLN A 131 5.12 25.28 5.17
CA GLN A 131 5.33 26.32 4.15
C GLN A 131 4.22 26.47 3.10
N HIS A 132 3.06 25.83 3.26
CA HIS A 132 1.98 25.96 2.27
C HIS A 132 0.59 26.36 2.78
N ASP A 133 0.46 26.71 4.06
CA ASP A 133 -0.83 27.20 4.60
C ASP A 133 -1.00 28.73 4.45
N ALA A 134 0.05 29.46 4.07
CA ALA A 134 0.00 30.93 3.95
C ALA A 134 -0.74 31.46 2.69
N VAL A 135 -1.18 30.59 1.78
CA VAL A 135 -1.83 31.03 0.52
C VAL A 135 -3.36 31.02 0.62
N ALA A 136 -3.94 30.34 1.62
CA ALA A 136 -5.39 30.23 1.76
C ALA A 136 -6.04 31.35 2.58
N GLU A 137 -5.27 32.25 3.21
CA GLU A 137 -5.81 33.40 3.98
C GLU A 137 -5.95 34.69 3.14
N ARG A 138 -5.73 34.64 1.82
CA ARG A 138 -5.79 35.82 0.93
C ARG A 138 -6.83 35.73 -0.20
N LEU A 139 -7.81 34.84 -0.09
CA LEU A 139 -8.98 34.77 -0.99
C LEU A 139 -10.27 34.72 -0.17
#